data_AF-A0A1F9U607-F1
#
_entry.id   AF-A0A1F9U607-F1
#
_cell.length_a   1.000
_cell.length_b   1.000
_cell.length_c   1.000
_cell.angle_alpha   90.00
_cell.angle_beta   90.00
_cell.angle_gamma   90.00
#
_symmetry.space_group_name_H-M   'P 1'
#
loop_
_entity.id
_entity.type
_entity.pdbx_description
1 polymer ?
#
loop_
_entity_poly.entity_id
_entity_poly.type
_entity_poly.pdbx_seq_one_letter_code
_entity_poly.pdbx_strand_id
1 'polypeptide(L)'
;MEKLNLKISFTLLLLISLFSILDSLRASFESVGTGARPAALGAAYSVVANDVYAIRENPAGLVYLKRKEFSATYGLLHPGLDDSSKISDSFAAYAHPIGPDVGTAGISFNQTTLEGLYRERVIALAYGIRLRQRWAVGGTL
;
A
#
# COMPACT_ATOMS: atom_id res chain seq x y z
N MET A 1 -11.91 -32.11 23.71
CA MET A 1 -10.92 -31.22 23.07
C MET A 1 -11.42 -30.65 21.74
N GLU A 2 -12.08 -31.43 20.90
CA GLU A 2 -12.58 -31.00 19.57
C GLU A 2 -13.56 -29.81 19.61
N LYS A 3 -14.50 -29.78 20.56
CA LYS A 3 -15.47 -28.67 20.73
C LYS A 3 -14.82 -27.34 21.17
N LEU A 4 -13.66 -27.38 21.83
CA LEU A 4 -12.93 -26.17 22.25
C LEU A 4 -12.20 -25.54 21.06
N ASN A 5 -11.59 -26.37 20.22
CA ASN A 5 -10.92 -25.92 18.98
C ASN A 5 -11.92 -25.36 17.97
N LEU A 6 -13.13 -25.93 17.89
CA LEU A 6 -14.19 -25.41 17.01
C LEU A 6 -14.68 -24.02 17.45
N LYS A 7 -14.86 -23.81 18.76
CA LYS A 7 -15.24 -22.49 19.30
C LYS A 7 -14.14 -21.45 19.07
N ILE A 8 -12.87 -21.80 19.32
CA ILE A 8 -11.74 -20.89 19.09
C ILE A 8 -11.62 -20.53 17.60
N SER A 9 -11.78 -21.52 16.70
CA SER A 9 -11.79 -21.29 15.25
C SER A 9 -12.94 -20.39 14.82
N PHE A 10 -14.13 -20.56 15.42
CA PHE A 10 -15.30 -19.75 15.11
C PHE A 10 -15.16 -18.31 15.61
N THR A 11 -14.61 -18.12 16.81
CA THR A 11 -14.32 -16.78 17.36
C THR A 11 -13.27 -16.06 16.52
N LEU A 12 -12.25 -16.77 16.04
CA LEU A 12 -11.22 -16.20 15.17
C LEU A 12 -11.80 -15.77 13.80
N LEU A 13 -12.67 -16.61 13.21
CA LEU A 13 -13.41 -16.29 12.00
C LEU A 13 -14.33 -15.07 12.17
N LEU A 14 -15.01 -14.98 13.31
CA LEU A 14 -15.88 -13.85 13.65
C LEU A 14 -15.06 -12.56 13.76
N LEU A 15 -13.90 -12.61 14.43
CA LEU A 15 -13.00 -11.46 14.58
C LEU A 15 -12.44 -10.97 13.25
N ILE A 16 -12.05 -11.90 12.36
CA ILE A 16 -11.59 -11.57 11.01
C ILE A 16 -12.71 -10.90 10.22
N SER A 17 -13.94 -11.43 10.29
CA SER A 17 -15.09 -10.83 9.59
C SER A 17 -15.42 -9.43 10.10
N LEU A 18 -15.29 -9.18 11.42
CA LEU A 18 -15.50 -7.86 12.00
C LEU A 18 -14.45 -6.84 11.54
N PHE A 19 -13.20 -7.27 11.39
CA PHE A 19 -12.11 -6.41 10.93
C PHE A 19 -12.26 -6.01 9.45
N SER A 20 -12.83 -6.89 8.62
CA SER A 20 -13.10 -6.60 7.20
C SER A 20 -14.22 -5.56 6.96
N ILE A 21 -15.07 -5.29 7.95
CA ILE A 21 -16.18 -4.32 7.82
C ILE A 21 -15.68 -2.87 7.97
N LEU A 22 -14.52 -2.67 8.63
CA LEU A 22 -13.92 -1.35 8.85
C LEU A 22 -13.30 -0.73 7.60
N ASP A 23 -13.17 -1.49 6.50
CA ASP A 23 -12.53 -1.07 5.25
C ASP A 23 -13.49 -0.34 4.28
N SER A 24 -14.69 0.01 4.75
CA SER A 24 -15.77 0.61 3.94
C SER A 24 -15.63 2.12 3.71
N LEU A 25 -14.56 2.76 4.20
CA LEU A 25 -14.22 4.17 3.91
C LEU A 25 -13.28 4.27 2.70
N ARG A 26 -13.69 3.69 1.57
CA ARG A 26 -13.01 3.93 0.29
C ARG A 26 -13.47 5.28 -0.23
N ALA A 27 -12.57 6.25 -0.22
CA ALA A 27 -12.83 7.51 -0.90
C ALA A 27 -12.83 7.28 -2.43
N SER A 28 -13.57 8.13 -3.15
CA SER A 28 -13.99 7.91 -4.56
C SER A 28 -12.87 8.03 -5.60
N PHE A 29 -11.60 8.03 -5.19
CA PHE A 29 -10.47 8.31 -6.07
C PHE A 29 -9.92 7.06 -6.74
N GLU A 30 -9.46 7.25 -7.98
CA GLU A 30 -8.75 6.25 -8.77
C GLU A 30 -7.36 6.03 -8.18
N SER A 31 -6.99 4.79 -7.91
CA SER A 31 -5.62 4.47 -7.49
C SER A 31 -4.70 4.50 -8.71
N VAL A 32 -4.17 5.69 -9.03
CA VAL A 32 -3.12 5.82 -10.04
C VAL A 32 -1.85 5.17 -9.47
N GLY A 33 -1.31 4.18 -10.17
CA GLY A 33 -0.20 3.35 -9.68
C GLY A 33 0.96 4.19 -9.13
N THR A 34 1.44 3.84 -7.94
CA THR A 34 2.31 4.75 -7.19
C THR A 34 3.78 4.63 -7.59
N GLY A 35 4.24 5.57 -8.41
CA GLY A 35 5.65 5.69 -8.80
C GLY A 35 6.02 4.99 -10.10
N ALA A 36 7.23 5.27 -10.59
CA ALA A 36 7.66 4.88 -11.95
C ALA A 36 7.74 3.36 -12.14
N ARG A 37 8.19 2.61 -11.13
CA ARG A 37 8.32 1.14 -11.22
C ARG A 37 6.96 0.43 -11.26
N PRO A 38 6.00 0.72 -10.37
CA PRO A 38 4.65 0.19 -10.51
C PRO A 38 3.95 0.62 -11.81
N ALA A 39 4.13 1.87 -12.23
CA ALA A 39 3.56 2.39 -13.48
C ALA A 39 4.11 1.65 -14.72
N ALA A 40 5.43 1.42 -14.79
CA ALA A 40 6.06 0.68 -15.89
C ALA A 40 5.58 -0.78 -16.01
N LEU A 41 5.05 -1.35 -14.93
CA LEU A 41 4.47 -2.69 -14.90
C LEU A 41 2.97 -2.71 -15.18
N GLY A 42 2.38 -1.59 -15.62
CA GLY A 42 0.97 -1.51 -15.99
C GLY A 42 0.03 -1.88 -14.84
N ALA A 43 0.36 -1.45 -13.61
CA ALA A 43 -0.35 -1.80 -12.37
C ALA A 43 -0.32 -3.29 -11.98
N ALA A 44 0.50 -4.13 -12.63
CA ALA A 44 0.72 -5.53 -12.23
C ALA A 44 1.81 -5.69 -11.14
N TYR A 45 1.95 -4.69 -10.26
CA TYR A 45 3.06 -4.62 -9.31
C TYR A 45 2.86 -5.47 -8.04
N SER A 46 1.62 -5.77 -7.66
CA SER A 46 1.28 -6.41 -6.38
C SER A 46 1.99 -7.75 -6.10
N VAL A 47 2.31 -8.51 -7.15
CA VAL A 47 3.03 -9.81 -7.05
C VAL A 47 4.53 -9.63 -6.79
N VAL A 48 5.11 -8.53 -7.26
CA VAL A 48 6.55 -8.24 -7.15
C VAL A 48 6.86 -7.15 -6.13
N ALA A 49 5.87 -6.77 -5.32
CA ALA A 49 5.98 -5.76 -4.28
C ALA A 49 6.98 -6.18 -3.20
N ASN A 50 8.21 -5.72 -3.36
CA ASN A 50 9.33 -6.07 -2.48
C ASN A 50 10.26 -4.88 -2.20
N ASP A 51 9.77 -3.67 -2.44
CA ASP A 51 10.43 -2.40 -2.16
C ASP A 51 9.45 -1.42 -1.49
N VAL A 52 9.87 -0.17 -1.27
CA VAL A 52 9.07 0.87 -0.62
C VAL A 52 7.68 1.12 -1.26
N TYR A 53 7.46 0.82 -2.54
CA TYR A 53 6.16 0.96 -3.19
C TYR A 53 5.12 -0.06 -2.69
N ALA A 54 5.55 -1.12 -2.01
CA ALA A 54 4.66 -2.09 -1.36
C ALA A 54 3.68 -1.44 -0.37
N ILE A 55 3.99 -0.27 0.21
CA ILE A 55 3.11 0.48 1.13
C ILE A 55 1.71 0.70 0.53
N ARG A 56 1.63 0.98 -0.77
CA ARG A 56 0.39 1.32 -1.48
C ARG A 56 -0.17 0.17 -2.29
N GLU A 57 0.70 -0.66 -2.85
CA GLU A 57 0.32 -1.70 -3.81
C GLU A 57 0.03 -3.04 -3.12
N ASN A 58 0.87 -3.45 -2.15
CA ASN A 58 0.69 -4.69 -1.40
C ASN A 58 1.53 -4.68 -0.10
N PRO A 59 0.98 -4.26 1.05
CA PRO A 59 1.75 -4.10 2.29
C PRO A 59 2.28 -5.42 2.85
N ALA A 60 1.75 -6.58 2.47
CA ALA A 60 2.35 -7.87 2.83
C ALA A 60 3.75 -8.05 2.21
N GLY A 61 4.00 -7.37 1.08
CA GLY A 61 5.28 -7.30 0.40
C GLY A 61 6.39 -6.61 1.20
N LEU A 62 6.02 -5.75 2.18
CA LEU A 62 6.98 -4.97 2.96
C LEU A 62 7.98 -5.84 3.72
N VAL A 63 7.56 -7.04 4.14
CA VAL A 63 8.44 -7.94 4.89
C VAL A 63 9.60 -8.51 4.08
N TYR A 64 9.60 -8.31 2.76
CA TYR A 64 10.68 -8.75 1.88
C TYR A 64 11.74 -7.66 1.64
N LEU A 65 11.57 -6.46 2.20
CA LEU A 65 12.61 -5.43 2.15
C LEU A 65 13.84 -5.88 2.95
N LYS A 66 15.00 -5.76 2.31
CA LYS A 66 16.28 -6.16 2.92
C LYS A 66 16.98 -5.01 3.65
N ARG A 67 16.56 -3.77 3.39
CA ARG A 67 17.18 -2.55 3.91
C ARG A 67 16.15 -1.44 4.02
N LYS A 68 16.52 -0.35 4.69
CA LYS A 68 15.76 0.89 4.69
C LYS A 68 15.72 1.44 3.27
N GLU A 69 14.56 1.85 2.80
CA GLU A 69 14.37 2.37 1.45
C GLU A 69 13.57 3.66 1.49
N PHE A 70 14.01 4.62 0.67
CA PHE A 70 13.31 5.87 0.41
C PHE A 70 13.12 5.99 -1.10
N SER A 71 11.96 6.46 -1.53
CA SER A 71 11.72 6.80 -2.93
C SER A 71 10.87 8.06 -3.05
N ALA A 72 11.10 8.82 -4.11
CA ALA A 72 10.27 9.94 -4.52
C ALA A 72 10.05 9.88 -6.03
N THR A 73 8.86 10.27 -6.49
CA THR A 73 8.49 10.28 -7.90
C THR A 73 7.60 11.47 -8.19
N TYR A 74 7.75 12.03 -9.38
CA TYR A 74 6.88 13.05 -9.94
C TYR A 74 6.56 12.65 -11.38
N GLY A 75 5.30 12.77 -11.79
CA GLY A 75 4.86 12.42 -13.14
C GLY A 75 3.71 13.29 -13.62
N LEU A 76 3.66 13.53 -14.93
CA LEU A 76 2.50 14.13 -15.59
C LEU A 76 1.65 12.98 -16.16
N LEU A 77 0.39 12.87 -15.73
CA LEU A 77 -0.45 11.71 -16.07
C LEU A 77 -0.99 11.78 -17.50
N HIS A 78 -1.28 12.97 -18.00
CA HIS A 78 -1.86 13.19 -19.33
C HIS A 78 -1.11 14.31 -20.07
N PRO A 79 0.13 14.08 -20.52
CA PRO A 79 0.94 15.09 -21.20
C PRO A 79 0.38 15.55 -22.55
N GLY A 80 -0.57 14.80 -23.14
CA GLY A 80 -1.13 15.06 -24.47
C GLY A 80 -2.45 15.82 -24.50
N LEU A 81 -2.91 16.38 -23.37
CA LEU A 81 -4.13 17.18 -23.34
C LEU A 81 -3.92 18.53 -24.04
N ASP A 82 -4.89 18.94 -24.86
CA ASP A 82 -4.89 20.16 -25.67
C ASP A 82 -5.50 21.36 -24.94
N ASP A 83 -6.23 21.13 -23.86
CA ASP A 83 -6.87 22.13 -23.00
C ASP A 83 -5.91 22.81 -22.01
N SER A 84 -4.60 22.53 -22.11
CA SER A 84 -3.56 23.00 -21.19
C SER A 84 -3.72 22.52 -19.73
N SER A 85 -4.58 21.54 -19.47
CA SER A 85 -4.74 20.93 -18.15
C SER A 85 -3.48 20.13 -17.78
N LYS A 86 -2.83 20.52 -16.68
CA LYS A 86 -1.67 19.79 -16.15
C LYS A 86 -2.09 18.97 -14.94
N ILE A 87 -2.35 17.69 -15.18
CA ILE A 87 -2.61 16.72 -14.12
C ILE A 87 -1.30 16.05 -13.74
N SER A 88 -0.75 16.42 -12.59
CA SER A 88 0.49 15.86 -12.07
C SER A 88 0.25 15.00 -10.84
N ASP A 89 1.03 13.92 -10.73
CA ASP A 89 1.11 13.08 -9.54
C ASP A 89 2.49 13.20 -8.90
N SER A 90 2.52 13.24 -7.57
CA SER A 90 3.74 13.30 -6.77
C SER A 90 3.67 12.25 -5.67
N PHE A 91 4.72 11.46 -5.51
CA PHE A 91 4.78 10.40 -4.52
C PHE A 91 6.11 10.48 -3.77
N ALA A 92 6.08 10.23 -2.46
CA ALA A 92 7.27 10.01 -1.66
C ALA A 92 6.98 8.95 -0.61
N ALA A 93 7.94 8.09 -0.32
CA ALA A 93 7.75 7.04 0.66
C ALA A 93 9.06 6.61 1.32
N TYR A 94 8.93 6.11 2.53
CA TYR A 94 10.02 5.56 3.33
C TYR A 94 9.57 4.27 4.00
N ALA A 95 10.40 3.24 3.95
CA ALA A 95 10.17 1.98 4.64
C ALA A 95 11.41 1.55 5.44
N HIS A 96 11.16 1.02 6.63
CA HIS A 96 12.18 0.64 7.59
C HIS A 96 11.92 -0.81 8.06
N PRO A 97 12.75 -1.78 7.64
CA PRO A 97 12.70 -3.13 8.18
C PRO A 97 13.26 -3.13 9.61
N ILE A 98 12.41 -3.39 10.59
CA ILE A 98 12.74 -3.31 12.02
C ILE A 98 13.53 -4.54 12.45
N GLY A 99 13.16 -5.70 11.93
CA GLY A 99 13.85 -6.96 12.18
C GLY A 99 13.12 -8.15 11.54
N PRO A 100 13.78 -9.31 11.41
CA PRO A 100 13.24 -10.46 10.70
C PRO A 100 11.94 -11.02 11.31
N ASP A 101 11.80 -10.95 12.63
CA ASP A 101 10.62 -11.45 13.36
C ASP A 101 9.64 -10.35 13.77
N VAL A 102 10.05 -9.08 13.65
CA VAL A 102 9.21 -7.92 14.01
C VAL A 102 8.38 -7.51 12.80
N GLY A 103 9.02 -7.34 11.65
CA GLY A 103 8.37 -6.87 10.43
C GLY A 103 8.99 -5.59 9.88
N THR A 104 8.25 -4.93 8.99
CA THR A 104 8.65 -3.71 8.29
C THR A 104 7.54 -2.69 8.36
N ALA A 105 7.87 -1.48 8.83
CA ALA A 105 6.95 -0.35 8.84
C ALA A 105 7.29 0.60 7.67
N GLY A 106 6.27 1.26 7.12
CA GLY A 106 6.44 2.24 6.07
C GLY A 106 5.45 3.38 6.17
N ILE A 107 5.84 4.52 5.60
CA ILE A 107 5.00 5.69 5.43
C ILE A 107 5.11 6.18 3.98
N SER A 108 3.99 6.61 3.42
CA SER A 108 3.96 7.24 2.10
C SER A 108 3.12 8.50 2.12
N PHE A 109 3.45 9.39 1.19
CA PHE A 109 2.73 10.60 0.85
C PHE A 109 2.52 10.60 -0.66
N ASN A 110 1.28 10.77 -1.10
CA ASN A 110 0.89 10.94 -2.49
C ASN A 110 0.10 12.25 -2.64
N GLN A 111 0.32 12.96 -3.75
CA GLN A 111 -0.43 14.14 -4.10
C GLN A 111 -0.70 14.20 -5.61
N THR A 112 -1.97 14.05 -5.97
CA THR A 112 -2.47 14.36 -7.31
C THR A 112 -2.91 15.83 -7.36
N THR A 113 -2.55 16.56 -8.41
CA THR A 113 -2.91 17.97 -8.59
C THR A 113 -3.33 18.22 -10.03
N LEU A 114 -4.48 18.87 -10.21
CA LEU A 114 -4.86 19.56 -11.43
C LEU A 114 -4.74 21.06 -11.15
N GLU A 115 -3.88 21.73 -11.91
CA GLU A 115 -3.53 23.14 -11.70
C GLU A 115 -4.79 24.02 -11.55
N GLY A 116 -4.90 24.72 -10.41
CA GLY A 116 -5.98 25.67 -10.12
C GLY A 116 -7.35 25.09 -9.77
N LEU A 117 -7.58 23.79 -9.97
CA LEU A 117 -8.92 23.20 -9.88
C LEU A 117 -9.05 22.11 -8.81
N TYR A 118 -8.03 21.27 -8.66
CA TYR A 118 -8.14 20.10 -7.79
C TYR A 118 -6.80 19.72 -7.17
N ARG A 119 -6.84 19.31 -5.91
CA ARG A 119 -5.70 18.77 -5.19
C ARG A 119 -6.16 17.69 -4.25
N GLU A 120 -5.49 16.56 -4.34
CA GLU A 120 -5.69 15.41 -3.48
C GLU A 120 -4.40 15.09 -2.75
N ARG A 121 -4.50 14.69 -1.48
CA ARG A 121 -3.36 14.27 -0.68
C ARG A 121 -3.72 13.02 0.09
N VAL A 122 -2.87 12.00 -0.04
CA VAL A 122 -3.02 10.75 0.69
C VAL A 122 -1.74 10.51 1.48
N ILE A 123 -1.88 10.37 2.79
CA ILE A 123 -0.81 9.87 3.65
C ILE A 123 -1.21 8.46 4.02
N ALA A 124 -0.29 7.52 3.89
CA ALA A 124 -0.54 6.12 4.24
C ALA A 124 0.53 5.59 5.18
N LEU A 125 0.12 4.84 6.18
CA LEU A 125 1.01 4.10 7.09
C LEU A 125 0.81 2.61 6.85
N ALA A 126 1.88 1.89 6.58
CA ALA A 126 1.81 0.46 6.31
C ALA A 126 2.70 -0.35 7.24
N TYR A 127 2.26 -1.57 7.50
CA TYR A 127 3.03 -2.55 8.25
C TYR A 127 2.91 -3.92 7.61
N GLY A 128 4.05 -4.61 7.45
CA GLY A 128 4.12 -5.98 6.95
C GLY A 128 4.88 -6.89 7.92
N ILE A 129 4.34 -8.08 8.18
CA ILE A 129 4.92 -9.08 9.07
C ILE A 129 4.92 -10.47 8.44
N ARG A 130 5.92 -11.28 8.81
CA ARG A 130 6.05 -12.68 8.39
C ARG A 130 5.39 -13.57 9.43
N LEU A 131 4.34 -14.29 9.06
CA LEU A 131 3.67 -15.26 9.94
C LEU A 131 4.40 -16.61 9.94
N ARG A 132 4.84 -17.07 8.76
CA ARG A 132 5.61 -18.31 8.57
C ARG A 132 6.58 -18.13 7.40
N GLN A 133 7.46 -19.11 7.18
CA GLN A 133 8.44 -19.09 6.09
C GLN A 133 7.85 -18.74 4.71
N ARG A 134 6.58 -19.07 4.44
CA ARG A 134 5.90 -18.84 3.15
C ARG A 134 4.77 -17.82 3.19
N TRP A 135 4.39 -17.34 4.39
CA TRP A 135 3.19 -16.53 4.55
C TRP A 135 3.54 -15.19 5.20
N ALA A 136 3.14 -14.13 4.52
CA ALA A 136 3.25 -12.75 4.98
C ALA A 136 1.86 -12.10 4.97
N VAL A 137 1.64 -11.19 5.91
CA VAL A 137 0.43 -10.36 5.98
C VAL A 137 0.89 -8.93 6.22
N GLY A 138 0.17 -7.99 5.62
CA GLY A 138 0.37 -6.58 5.89
C GLY A 138 -0.91 -5.82 5.70
N GLY A 139 -0.95 -4.62 6.27
CA GLY A 139 -2.05 -3.69 6.16
C GLY A 139 -1.54 -2.28 5.99
N THR A 140 -2.37 -1.44 5.39
CA THR A 140 -2.14 -0.01 5.21
C THR A 140 -3.32 0.74 5.79
N LEU A 141 -3.04 1.78 6.56
CA LEU A 141 -3.99 2.77 7.07
C LEU A 141 -3.87 4.05 6.24
#